data_AF-A0A8T4MEC6-F1
#
_entry.id   AF-A0A8T4MEC6-F1
#
_cell.length_a   1.000
_cell.length_b   1.000
_cell.length_c   1.000
_cell.angle_alpha   90.00
_cell.angle_beta   90.00
_cell.angle_gamma   90.00
#
_symmetry.space_group_name_H-M   'P 1'
#
loop_
_entity.id
_entity.type
_entity.pdbx_description
1 polymer ?
#
loop_
_entity_poly.entity_id
_entity_poly.type
_entity_poly.pdbx_seq_one_letter_code
_entity_poly.pdbx_strand_id
1 'polypeptide(L)' 'MRTKIIRLFSYEGFILIGILMSFGVIIKLLGVYSFSSDWFWLLAGIGLVVEGTISMVKQRRFDKKYKVIEVSQDEK' A
#
# COMPACT_ATOMS: atom_id res chain seq x y z
N MET A 1 6.88 18.61 -10.51
CA MET A 1 5.44 18.22 -10.55
C MET A 1 5.17 16.72 -10.32
N ARG A 2 6.10 15.79 -10.63
CA ARG A 2 5.93 14.33 -10.45
C ARG A 2 5.88 13.78 -9.01
N THR A 3 6.24 14.58 -8.00
CA THR A 3 6.36 14.12 -6.60
C THR A 3 5.16 14.43 -5.72
N LYS A 4 4.23 15.31 -6.13
CA LYS A 4 3.07 15.67 -5.30
C LYS A 4 1.98 14.58 -5.26
N ILE A 5 1.76 13.84 -6.35
CA ILE A 5 0.74 12.78 -6.44
C ILE A 5 1.01 11.64 -5.46
N ILE A 6 2.29 11.25 -5.27
CA ILE A 6 2.69 10.17 -4.35
C ILE A 6 2.44 10.57 -2.88
N ARG A 7 2.41 11.87 -2.58
CA ARG A 7 2.21 12.37 -1.22
C ARG A 7 0.74 12.39 -0.80
N LEU A 8 -0.21 12.40 -1.75
CA LEU A 8 -1.64 12.26 -1.43
C LEU A 8 -2.03 10.80 -1.14
N PHE A 9 -1.27 9.83 -1.69
CA PHE A 9 -1.29 8.40 -1.34
C PHE A 9 -0.50 8.10 -0.05
N SER A 10 -0.43 9.05 0.89
CA SER A 10 0.18 8.83 2.19
C SER A 10 -0.73 7.98 3.09
N TYR A 11 -0.17 7.51 4.21
CA TYR A 11 -0.80 6.75 5.29
C TYR A 11 -2.25 7.18 5.62
N GLU A 12 -2.54 8.48 5.55
CA GLU A 12 -3.86 9.06 5.80
C GLU A 12 -4.95 8.49 4.86
N GLY A 13 -4.66 8.35 3.58
CA GLY A 13 -5.61 7.79 2.60
C GLY A 13 -5.86 6.30 2.85
N PHE A 14 -4.81 5.56 3.21
CA PHE A 14 -4.92 4.14 3.57
C PHE A 14 -5.75 3.94 4.85
N ILE A 15 -5.50 4.76 5.88
CA ILE A 15 -6.29 4.75 7.13
C ILE A 15 -7.75 5.09 6.83
N LEU A 16 -8.02 6.11 6.02
CA LEU A 16 -9.38 6.54 5.70
C LEU A 16 -10.15 5.45 4.94
N ILE A 17 -9.52 4.81 3.95
CA ILE A 17 -10.10 3.67 3.23
C ILE A 17 -10.34 2.49 4.18
N GLY A 18 -9.40 2.19 5.08
CA GLY A 18 -9.55 1.13 6.08
C GLY A 18 -10.71 1.38 7.05
N ILE A 19 -10.89 2.62 7.49
CA ILE A 19 -12.02 3.04 8.33
C ILE A 19 -13.34 2.90 7.56
N LEU A 20 -13.41 3.38 6.33
CA LEU A 20 -14.60 3.28 5.48
C LEU A 20 -15.01 1.81 5.24
N MET A 21 -14.02 0.96 4.96
CA MET A 21 -14.20 -0.49 4.80
C MET A 21 -14.73 -1.14 6.08
N SER A 22 -14.16 -0.80 7.24
CA SER A 22 -14.58 -1.33 8.53
C SER A 22 -16.02 -0.94 8.86
N PHE A 23 -16.39 0.32 8.66
CA PHE A 23 -17.78 0.78 8.83
C PHE A 23 -18.74 0.08 7.87
N GLY A 24 -18.35 -0.08 6.61
CA GLY A 24 -19.13 -0.84 5.64
C GLY A 24 -19.41 -2.26 6.13
N VAL A 25 -18.37 -3.01 6.52
CA VAL A 25 -18.55 -4.38 7.03
C VAL A 25 -19.48 -4.42 8.25
N ILE A 26 -19.36 -3.48 9.19
CA ILE A 26 -20.25 -3.42 10.37
C ILE A 26 -21.71 -3.20 9.95
N ILE A 27 -21.99 -2.26 9.04
CA ILE A 27 -23.34 -2.00 8.52
C ILE A 27 -23.93 -3.25 7.84
N LYS A 28 -23.09 -4.01 7.11
CA LYS A 28 -23.49 -5.28 6.51
C LYS A 28 -23.85 -6.33 7.55
N LEU A 29 -23.03 -6.48 8.58
CA LEU A 29 -23.23 -7.46 9.65
C LEU A 29 -24.47 -7.16 10.50
N LEU A 30 -24.81 -5.88 10.66
CA LEU A 30 -26.05 -5.45 11.30
C LEU A 30 -27.30 -5.70 10.44
N GLY A 31 -27.14 -6.20 9.21
CA GLY A 31 -28.26 -6.52 8.31
C GLY A 31 -28.99 -5.30 7.75
N VAL A 32 -28.43 -4.09 7.93
CA VAL A 32 -29.05 -2.83 7.49
C VAL A 32 -29.01 -2.69 5.96
N TYR A 33 -27.98 -3.24 5.31
CA TYR A 33 -27.83 -3.19 3.86
C TYR A 33 -27.13 -4.45 3.32
N SER A 34 -27.73 -5.12 2.34
CA SER A 34 -27.18 -6.34 1.72
C SER A 34 -26.41 -6.02 0.44
N PHE A 35 -25.08 -5.89 0.54
CA PHE A 35 -24.19 -5.69 -0.60
C PHE A 35 -23.20 -6.85 -0.73
N SER A 36 -22.74 -7.16 -1.95
CA SER A 36 -21.77 -8.25 -2.15
C SER A 36 -20.45 -7.96 -1.43
N SER A 37 -19.89 -8.98 -0.78
CA SER A 37 -18.55 -8.90 -0.16
C SER A 37 -17.43 -8.75 -1.20
N ASP A 38 -17.69 -9.13 -2.45
CA ASP A 38 -16.67 -9.14 -3.51
C ASP A 38 -16.10 -7.74 -3.76
N TRP A 39 -16.92 -6.71 -3.61
CA TRP A 39 -16.49 -5.31 -3.71
C TRP A 39 -15.49 -4.91 -2.62
N PHE A 40 -15.66 -5.41 -1.40
CA PHE A 40 -14.72 -5.16 -0.30
C PHE A 40 -13.41 -5.88 -0.55
N TRP A 41 -13.48 -7.14 -0.99
CA TRP A 41 -12.29 -7.91 -1.34
C TRP A 41 -11.51 -7.30 -2.51
N LEU A 42 -12.21 -6.79 -3.51
CA LEU A 42 -11.61 -6.05 -4.62
C LEU A 42 -10.88 -4.79 -4.12
N LEU A 43 -11.53 -3.99 -3.27
CA LEU A 43 -10.95 -2.75 -2.73
C LEU A 43 -9.71 -3.03 -1.88
N ALA A 44 -9.76 -4.07 -1.04
CA ALA A 44 -8.64 -4.53 -0.24
C ALA A 44 -7.46 -4.98 -1.11
N GLY A 45 -7.74 -5.77 -2.15
CA GLY A 45 -6.73 -6.23 -3.10
C GLY A 45 -6.04 -5.08 -3.83
N ILE A 46 -6.81 -4.10 -4.31
CA ILE A 46 -6.25 -2.89 -4.96
C ILE A 46 -5.36 -2.11 -3.98
N GLY A 47 -5.81 -1.91 -2.74
CA GLY A 47 -5.01 -1.25 -1.71
C GLY A 47 -3.67 -1.93 -1.48
N LEU A 48 -3.68 -3.27 -1.37
CA LEU A 48 -2.48 -4.09 -1.19
C LEU A 48 -1.50 -3.98 -2.37
N VAL A 49 -2.02 -4.01 -3.61
CA VAL A 49 -1.19 -3.86 -4.83
C VAL A 49 -0.55 -2.48 -4.89
N VAL A 50 -1.30 -1.42 -4.57
CA VAL A 50 -0.79 -0.05 -4.56
C VAL A 50 0.30 0.12 -3.50
N GLU A 51 0.05 -0.29 -2.26
CA GLU A 51 1.03 -0.28 -1.16
C GLU A 51 2.30 -1.07 -1.53
N GLY A 52 2.13 -2.29 -2.04
CA GLY A 52 3.24 -3.14 -2.48
C GLY A 52 4.07 -2.49 -3.58
N THR A 53 3.42 -1.87 -4.57
CA THR A 53 4.10 -1.17 -5.67
C THR A 53 4.89 0.05 -5.15
N ILE A 54 4.30 0.84 -4.25
CA ILE A 54 4.99 2.00 -3.65
C ILE A 54 6.22 1.53 -2.86
N SER A 55 6.08 0.48 -2.06
CA SER A 55 7.17 -0.10 -1.28
C SER A 55 8.31 -0.58 -2.19
N MET A 56 7.97 -1.32 -3.27
CA MET A 56 8.94 -1.83 -4.22
C MET A 56 9.70 -0.71 -4.95
N VAL A 57 9.01 0.35 -5.36
CA VAL A 57 9.65 1.53 -5.97
C VAL A 57 10.56 2.24 -4.98
N LYS A 58 10.15 2.36 -3.72
CA LYS A 58 10.96 2.98 -2.65
C LYS A 58 12.22 2.15 -2.38
N GLN A 59 12.08 0.83 -2.29
CA GLN A 59 13.19 -0.10 -2.08
C GLN A 59 14.17 -0.04 -3.25
N ARG A 60 13.70 -0.10 -4.50
CA ARG A 60 14.56 0.01 -5.69
C ARG A 60 15.36 1.33 -5.75
N ARG A 61 14.77 2.43 -5.28
CA ARG A 61 15.49 3.72 -5.15
C ARG A 61 16.52 3.71 -4.03
N PHE A 62 16.19 3.08 -2.91
CA PHE A 62 17.10 2.90 -1.79
C PHE A 62 18.31 2.05 -2.22
N ASP A 63 18.07 0.89 -2.84
CA ASP A 63 19.11 0.00 -3.34
C ASP A 63 20.01 0.71 -4.36
N LYS A 64 19.45 1.49 -5.28
CA LYS A 64 20.25 2.25 -6.25
C LYS A 64 21.15 3.30 -5.59
N LYS A 65 20.70 3.90 -4.48
CA LYS A 65 21.43 4.98 -3.78
C LYS A 65 22.45 4.44 -2.76
N TYR A 66 22.15 3.30 -2.15
CA TYR A 66 22.90 2.74 -1.03
C TYR A 66 23.42 1.33 -1.30
N LYS A 67 23.56 0.92 -2.58
CA LYS A 67 24.28 -0.31 -2.92
C LYS A 67 25.71 -0.18 -2.41
N VAL A 68 25.94 -0.64 -1.18
CA VAL A 68 27.27 -0.81 -0.62
C VAL A 68 27.92 -1.84 -1.52
N ILE A 69 28.92 -1.39 -2.26
CA ILE A 69 29.83 -2.28 -2.96
C ILE A 69 30.58 -2.96 -1.82
N GLU A 70 30.20 -4.18 -1.47
CA GLU A 70 31.08 -5.05 -0.70
C GLU A 70 32.28 -5.29 -1.60
N VAL A 71 33.30 -4.44 -1.45
CA VAL A 71 34.61 -4.67 -2.04
C VAL A 71 35.13 -5.89 -1.29
N SER A 72 34.91 -7.06 -1.88
CA SER A 72 35.51 -8.33 -1.45
C SER A 72 37.01 -8.09 -1.28
N GLN A 73 37.46 -8.00 -0.02
CA GLN A 73 38.87 -8.10 0.35
C GLN A 73 39.33 -9.55 0.19
N ASP A 74 39.27 -10.06 -1.03
CA ASP A 74 39.79 -11.38 -1.39
C ASP A 74 40.85 -11.18 -2.47
N GLU A 75 42.01 -10.65 -2.06
CA GLU A 75 43.30 -10.96 -2.66
C GLU A 75 44.39 -10.40 -1.73
N LYS A 76 44.78 -11.25 -0.76
CA LYS A 76 46.02 -11.13 0.00
C LYS A 76 47.13 -11.86 -0.73
#